data_AF-A0A6A6EK56-F1
#
_entry.id   AF-A0A6A6EK56-F1
#
_cell.length_a   1.000
_cell.length_b   1.000
_cell.length_c   1.000
_cell.angle_alpha   90.00
_cell.angle_beta   90.00
_cell.angle_gamma   90.00
#
_symmetry.space_group_name_H-M   'P 1'
#
loop_
_entity.id
_entity.type
_entity.pdbx_description
1 polymer ?
#
loop_
_entity_poly.entity_id
_entity_poly.type
_entity_poly.pdbx_seq_one_letter_code
_entity_poly.pdbx_strand_id
1 'polypeptide(L)'
;MGLCDLCQTVEFDDLPSLPAHYQETTRPWDSLMVFLSLRLINARRAGESDKVEEFSQPLGRPHHQSIEELKSAAECCSICSLIAQAVSQSLAALEEGKMDARYVYHKRHERAPDFRLWLAKRRDDCDGFMVVSSSDRYPSDVYLLAAVGFCRMNH
;
A
#
# COMPACT_ATOMS: atom_id res chain seq x y z
N MET A 1 -15.62 18.96 -8.19
CA MET A 1 -14.26 18.43 -7.90
C MET A 1 -13.80 17.66 -9.11
N GLY A 2 -12.57 17.90 -9.57
CA GLY A 2 -12.01 17.27 -10.77
C GLY A 2 -11.06 16.13 -10.41
N LEU A 3 -10.20 15.78 -11.36
CA LEU A 3 -9.01 14.95 -11.13
C LEU A 3 -7.76 15.84 -11.24
N CYS A 4 -6.75 15.61 -10.41
CA CYS A 4 -5.44 16.24 -10.61
C CYS A 4 -4.75 15.66 -11.84
N ASP A 5 -3.76 16.38 -12.37
CA ASP A 5 -3.02 15.97 -13.58
C ASP A 5 -2.48 14.54 -13.49
N LEU A 6 -1.97 14.14 -12.31
CA LEU A 6 -1.50 12.79 -12.08
C LEU A 6 -2.62 11.76 -12.25
N CYS A 7 -3.74 11.90 -11.54
CA CYS A 7 -4.86 10.97 -11.64
C CYS A 7 -5.51 10.95 -13.03
N GLN A 8 -5.44 12.04 -13.80
CA GLN A 8 -5.92 12.06 -15.19
C GLN A 8 -5.11 11.15 -16.11
N THR A 9 -3.83 10.93 -15.80
CA THR A 9 -2.98 10.00 -16.58
C THR A 9 -3.18 8.54 -16.20
N VAL A 10 -3.86 8.25 -15.08
CA VAL A 10 -3.97 6.90 -14.54
C VAL A 10 -5.08 6.11 -15.22
N GLU A 11 -4.70 5.05 -15.91
CA GLU A 11 -5.63 4.02 -16.37
C GLU A 11 -5.93 3.07 -15.22
N PHE A 12 -6.96 3.38 -14.43
CA PHE A 12 -7.25 2.66 -13.19
C PHE A 12 -7.70 1.20 -13.40
N ASP A 13 -8.23 0.89 -14.58
CA ASP A 13 -8.65 -0.47 -14.95
C ASP A 13 -7.46 -1.34 -15.39
N ASP A 14 -6.31 -0.74 -15.74
CA ASP A 14 -5.08 -1.43 -16.18
C ASP A 14 -3.90 -1.14 -15.25
N LEU A 15 -4.14 -1.20 -13.95
CA LEU A 15 -3.07 -1.09 -12.95
C LEU A 15 -2.27 -2.39 -12.86
N PRO A 16 -0.94 -2.30 -12.63
CA PRO A 16 -0.11 -3.47 -12.41
C PRO A 16 -0.56 -4.22 -11.15
N SER A 17 -0.51 -5.56 -11.22
CA SER A 17 -0.68 -6.39 -10.03
C SER A 17 0.54 -6.26 -9.12
N LEU A 18 0.32 -6.39 -7.81
CA LEU A 18 1.44 -6.54 -6.89
C LEU A 18 2.30 -7.75 -7.30
N PRO A 19 3.63 -7.66 -7.21
CA PRO A 19 4.50 -8.80 -7.47
C PRO A 19 4.09 -10.04 -6.66
N ALA A 20 4.23 -11.23 -7.25
CA ALA A 20 3.69 -12.49 -6.70
C ALA A 20 4.22 -12.82 -5.29
N HIS A 21 5.43 -12.41 -4.95
CA HIS A 21 6.01 -12.62 -3.62
C HIS A 21 5.30 -11.84 -2.49
N TYR A 22 4.37 -10.94 -2.81
CA TYR A 22 3.51 -10.25 -1.85
C TYR A 22 2.11 -10.90 -1.69
N GLN A 23 1.85 -12.08 -2.26
CA GLN A 23 0.51 -12.70 -2.29
C GLN A 23 -0.09 -13.05 -0.92
N GLU A 24 0.71 -13.27 0.13
CA GLU A 24 0.19 -13.52 1.47
C GLU A 24 0.15 -12.22 2.29
N THR A 25 -1.02 -11.90 2.86
CA THR A 25 -1.20 -10.80 3.81
C THR A 25 -1.16 -11.32 5.23
N THR A 26 -0.44 -10.65 6.12
CA THR A 26 -0.72 -10.75 7.55
C THR A 26 -1.59 -9.55 7.95
N ARG A 27 -2.57 -9.80 8.82
CA ARG A 27 -3.36 -8.75 9.48
C ARG A 27 -3.01 -8.75 10.96
N PRO A 28 -1.77 -8.38 11.31
CA PRO A 28 -1.44 -8.26 12.72
C PRO A 28 -2.34 -7.19 13.37
N TRP A 29 -2.65 -7.37 14.65
CA TRP A 29 -3.35 -6.39 15.49
C TRP A 29 -4.80 -6.08 15.04
N ASP A 30 -5.70 -7.06 15.13
CA ASP A 30 -7.15 -6.88 14.95
C ASP A 30 -7.60 -6.13 13.67
N SER A 31 -6.84 -6.28 12.57
CA SER A 31 -7.07 -5.61 11.27
C SER A 31 -6.70 -4.12 11.21
N LEU A 32 -5.95 -3.59 12.19
CA LEU A 32 -5.47 -2.20 12.19
C LEU A 32 -4.54 -1.90 11.00
N MET A 33 -3.81 -2.89 10.50
CA MET A 33 -3.05 -2.77 9.25
C MET A 33 -2.92 -4.10 8.50
N VAL A 34 -2.92 -4.03 7.18
CA VAL A 34 -2.57 -5.16 6.31
C VAL A 34 -1.09 -5.04 5.94
N PHE A 35 -0.32 -6.00 6.44
CA PHE A 35 1.12 -6.09 6.27
C PHE A 35 1.45 -7.21 5.27
N LEU A 36 2.24 -6.88 4.26
CA LEU A 36 2.70 -7.82 3.25
C LEU A 36 4.15 -8.20 3.57
N SER A 37 4.32 -9.02 4.60
CA SER A 37 5.64 -9.26 5.22
C SER A 37 6.23 -10.62 4.95
N LEU A 38 5.58 -11.40 4.11
CA LEU A 38 5.93 -12.79 3.94
C LEU A 38 6.94 -12.96 2.81
N ARG A 39 7.50 -11.87 2.28
CA ARG A 39 8.46 -11.88 1.18
C ARG A 39 9.66 -12.79 1.45
N LEU A 40 10.31 -12.67 2.61
CA LEU A 40 11.46 -13.52 2.97
C LEU A 40 11.04 -14.97 3.21
N ILE A 41 9.85 -15.20 3.78
CA ILE A 41 9.35 -16.56 4.02
C ILE A 41 8.99 -17.24 2.70
N ASN A 42 8.38 -16.51 1.76
CA ASN A 42 7.97 -17.00 0.45
C ASN A 42 9.15 -17.16 -0.49
N ALA A 43 10.10 -16.21 -0.50
CA ALA A 43 11.36 -16.33 -1.25
C ALA A 43 12.15 -17.57 -0.80
N ARG A 44 12.30 -17.79 0.51
CA ARG A 44 12.93 -19.02 1.03
C ARG A 44 12.20 -20.29 0.65
N ARG A 45 10.87 -20.30 0.73
CA ARG A 45 10.04 -21.44 0.29
C ARG A 45 10.18 -21.72 -1.20
N ALA A 46 10.37 -20.67 -2.01
CA ALA A 46 10.56 -20.75 -3.46
C ALA A 46 12.02 -20.99 -3.89
N GLY A 47 12.98 -21.02 -2.95
CA GLY A 47 14.41 -21.15 -3.26
C GLY A 47 15.02 -19.89 -3.90
N GLU A 48 14.37 -18.74 -3.76
CA GLU A 48 14.83 -17.46 -4.28
C GLU A 48 15.83 -16.78 -3.33
N SER A 49 16.64 -15.88 -3.90
CA SER A 49 17.61 -15.05 -3.17
C SER A 49 16.91 -14.15 -2.13
N ASP A 50 17.39 -14.18 -0.89
CA ASP A 50 16.95 -13.29 0.20
C ASP A 50 17.41 -11.83 -0.02
N LYS A 51 18.17 -11.53 -1.07
CA LYS A 51 18.76 -10.20 -1.28
C LYS A 51 17.70 -9.20 -1.70
N VAL A 52 17.58 -8.13 -0.92
CA VAL A 52 16.56 -7.09 -1.09
C VAL A 52 16.79 -6.22 -2.32
N GLU A 53 17.98 -6.27 -2.90
CA GLU A 53 18.44 -5.42 -3.99
C GLU A 53 17.96 -5.87 -5.39
N GLU A 54 17.28 -7.02 -5.50
CA GLU A 54 16.92 -7.67 -6.77
C GLU A 54 15.43 -7.48 -7.20
N PHE A 55 14.75 -6.39 -6.83
CA PHE A 55 13.36 -6.15 -7.28
C PHE A 55 13.38 -5.46 -8.63
N SER A 56 13.27 -6.26 -9.68
CA SER A 56 13.14 -5.79 -11.06
C SER A 56 11.79 -5.13 -11.36
N GLN A 57 10.78 -5.34 -10.51
CA GLN A 57 9.43 -4.82 -10.71
C GLN A 57 9.02 -3.81 -9.63
N PRO A 58 8.46 -2.65 -10.01
CA PRO A 58 7.91 -1.69 -9.07
C PRO A 58 6.68 -2.26 -8.35
N LEU A 59 6.37 -1.75 -7.15
CA LEU A 59 5.18 -2.15 -6.37
C LEU A 59 3.86 -1.87 -7.09
N GLY A 60 3.89 -0.94 -8.03
CA GLY A 60 2.79 -0.60 -8.89
C GLY A 60 3.09 0.67 -9.66
N ARG A 61 2.06 1.37 -10.10
CA ARG A 61 2.19 2.67 -10.75
C ARG A 61 2.52 3.75 -9.71
N PRO A 62 3.61 4.52 -9.85
CA PRO A 62 3.90 5.61 -8.94
C PRO A 62 2.75 6.63 -8.86
N HIS A 63 2.43 7.06 -7.65
CA HIS A 63 1.44 8.11 -7.37
C HIS A 63 2.13 9.30 -6.68
N HIS A 64 1.48 9.93 -5.70
CA HIS A 64 2.11 10.94 -4.85
C HIS A 64 3.25 10.34 -4.01
N GLN A 65 4.36 11.08 -3.88
CA GLN A 65 5.58 10.61 -3.24
C GLN A 65 5.71 11.03 -1.77
N SER A 66 4.65 11.64 -1.22
CA SER A 66 4.51 11.95 0.20
C SER A 66 3.03 12.09 0.59
N ILE A 67 2.76 12.05 1.90
CA ILE A 67 1.43 12.31 2.44
C ILE A 67 1.01 13.77 2.19
N GLU A 68 1.97 14.69 2.22
CA GLU A 68 1.77 16.12 2.02
C GLU A 68 1.32 16.41 0.58
N GLU A 69 1.98 15.81 -0.42
CA GLU A 69 1.56 15.89 -1.82
C GLU A 69 0.15 15.35 -2.02
N LEU A 70 -0.15 14.19 -1.43
CA LEU A 70 -1.49 13.59 -1.49
C LEU A 70 -2.55 14.53 -0.88
N LYS A 71 -2.28 15.12 0.29
CA LYS A 71 -3.18 16.05 0.96
C LYS A 71 -3.42 17.30 0.13
N SER A 72 -2.39 17.87 -0.47
CA SER A 72 -2.53 19.03 -1.34
C SER A 72 -3.37 18.70 -2.58
N ALA A 73 -3.13 17.56 -3.24
CA ALA A 73 -3.92 17.14 -4.38
C ALA A 73 -5.38 16.81 -4.01
N ALA A 74 -5.62 16.31 -2.79
CA ALA A 74 -6.96 15.98 -2.29
C ALA A 74 -7.90 17.19 -2.19
N GLU A 75 -7.38 18.42 -2.13
CA GLU A 75 -8.18 19.64 -2.10
C GLU A 75 -8.98 19.85 -3.40
N CYS A 76 -8.45 19.36 -4.53
CA CYS A 76 -9.05 19.56 -5.86
C CYS A 76 -9.38 18.25 -6.61
N CYS A 77 -8.81 17.12 -6.19
CA CYS A 77 -8.97 15.81 -6.82
C CYS A 77 -9.84 14.87 -5.98
N SER A 78 -10.95 14.39 -6.55
CA SER A 78 -11.87 13.46 -5.87
C SER A 78 -11.22 12.12 -5.53
N ILE A 79 -10.38 11.58 -6.42
CA ILE A 79 -9.66 10.33 -6.16
C ILE A 79 -8.64 10.51 -5.05
N CYS A 80 -7.83 11.58 -5.09
CA CYS A 80 -6.87 11.86 -4.02
C CYS A 80 -7.56 12.13 -2.70
N SER A 81 -8.75 12.73 -2.70
CA SER A 81 -9.57 12.93 -1.49
C SER A 81 -9.96 11.60 -0.84
N LEU A 82 -10.46 10.64 -1.64
CA LEU A 82 -10.77 9.28 -1.17
C LEU A 82 -9.54 8.57 -0.63
N ILE A 83 -8.41 8.65 -1.36
CA ILE A 83 -7.15 8.04 -0.92
C ILE A 83 -6.68 8.69 0.39
N ALA A 84 -6.70 10.03 0.49
CA ALA A 84 -6.26 10.77 1.68
C ALA A 84 -7.08 10.41 2.92
N GLN A 85 -8.39 10.23 2.78
CA GLN A 85 -9.25 9.78 3.87
C GLN A 85 -8.86 8.39 4.37
N ALA A 86 -8.71 7.42 3.46
CA ALA A 86 -8.34 6.05 3.81
C ALA A 86 -6.91 5.97 4.39
N VAL A 87 -5.96 6.69 3.80
CA VAL A 87 -4.59 6.78 4.32
C VAL A 87 -4.57 7.40 5.72
N SER A 88 -5.40 8.39 6.00
CA SER A 88 -5.49 8.99 7.34
C SER A 88 -5.98 7.99 8.39
N GLN A 89 -6.89 7.08 8.03
CA GLN A 89 -7.31 5.99 8.93
C GLN A 89 -6.16 5.01 9.19
N SER A 90 -5.41 4.64 8.16
CA SER A 90 -4.21 3.79 8.30
C SER A 90 -3.13 4.46 9.16
N LEU A 91 -2.93 5.77 9.05
CA LEU A 91 -2.02 6.54 9.90
C LEU A 91 -2.47 6.57 11.37
N ALA A 92 -3.77 6.72 11.62
CA ALA A 92 -4.32 6.67 12.97
C ALA A 92 -4.13 5.28 13.59
N ALA A 93 -4.40 4.22 12.82
CA ALA A 93 -4.18 2.84 13.24
C ALA A 93 -2.69 2.53 13.52
N LEU A 94 -1.79 3.11 12.72
CA LEU A 94 -0.34 3.06 12.96
C LEU A 94 0.05 3.74 14.28
N GLU A 95 -0.57 4.86 14.62
CA GLU A 95 -0.31 5.57 15.87
C GLU A 95 -0.85 4.80 17.08
N GLU A 96 -2.08 4.28 16.99
CA GLU A 96 -2.68 3.42 18.01
C GLU A 96 -1.81 2.18 18.26
N GLY A 97 -1.34 1.54 17.19
CA GLY A 97 -0.42 0.41 17.27
C GLY A 97 0.83 0.72 18.08
N LYS A 98 1.39 1.94 18.03
CA LYS A 98 2.60 2.29 18.82
C LYS A 98 2.40 2.15 20.33
N MET A 99 1.16 2.18 20.82
CA MET A 99 0.83 1.99 22.24
C MET A 99 0.61 0.52 22.61
N ASP A 100 0.48 -0.38 21.64
CA ASP A 100 0.28 -1.82 21.86
C ASP A 100 1.61 -2.57 22.05
N ALA A 101 1.72 -3.34 23.14
CA ALA A 101 2.95 -4.05 23.49
C ALA A 101 3.36 -5.13 22.46
N ARG A 102 2.41 -5.78 21.78
CA ARG A 102 2.70 -6.75 20.72
C ARG A 102 3.19 -6.04 19.46
N TYR A 103 2.59 -4.92 19.11
CA TYR A 103 3.07 -4.07 18.01
C TYR A 103 4.49 -3.57 18.29
N VAL A 104 4.77 -3.03 19.48
CA VAL A 104 6.12 -2.58 19.87
C VAL A 104 7.13 -3.74 19.84
N TYR A 105 6.74 -4.93 20.30
CA TYR A 105 7.59 -6.12 20.23
C TYR A 105 7.99 -6.48 18.78
N HIS A 106 7.04 -6.46 17.85
CA HIS A 106 7.30 -6.73 16.42
C HIS A 106 7.95 -5.54 15.69
N LYS A 107 7.71 -4.30 16.13
CA LYS A 107 8.24 -3.06 15.55
C LYS A 107 9.60 -2.64 16.11
N ARG A 108 10.22 -3.42 17.00
CA ARG A 108 11.61 -3.21 17.50
C ARG A 108 12.65 -3.01 16.38
N HIS A 109 12.29 -3.25 15.13
CA HIS A 109 13.10 -3.08 13.94
C HIS A 109 12.78 -1.85 13.07
N GLU A 110 11.99 -0.87 13.51
CA GLU A 110 11.73 0.37 12.74
C GLU A 110 11.13 0.14 11.34
N ARG A 111 10.26 -0.87 11.23
CA ARG A 111 9.52 -1.22 10.01
C ARG A 111 8.33 -0.27 9.85
N ALA A 112 8.57 0.95 9.41
CA ALA A 112 7.54 1.92 9.03
C ALA A 112 7.50 2.09 7.51
N PRO A 113 6.32 2.36 6.91
CA PRO A 113 6.23 2.77 5.51
C PRO A 113 7.00 4.07 5.28
N ASP A 114 7.59 4.20 4.09
CA ASP A 114 8.27 5.40 3.60
C ASP A 114 7.30 6.48 3.08
N PHE A 115 6.01 6.13 2.97
CA PHE A 115 4.92 6.96 2.47
C PHE A 115 5.05 7.47 1.04
N ARG A 116 5.99 6.91 0.26
CA ARG A 116 5.87 6.94 -1.21
C ARG A 116 4.70 6.04 -1.58
N LEU A 117 3.82 6.50 -2.45
CA LEU A 117 2.57 5.82 -2.74
C LEU A 117 2.60 5.21 -4.14
N TRP A 118 2.21 3.94 -4.22
CA TRP A 118 2.02 3.22 -5.49
C TRP A 118 0.58 2.72 -5.60
N LEU A 119 0.03 2.81 -6.80
CA LEU A 119 -1.26 2.24 -7.16
C LEU A 119 -1.05 0.83 -7.73
N ALA A 120 -1.75 -0.15 -7.19
CA ALA A 120 -1.75 -1.52 -7.68
C ALA A 120 -3.17 -2.02 -7.87
N LYS A 121 -3.38 -2.96 -8.79
CA LYS A 121 -4.66 -3.66 -8.96
C LYS A 121 -5.06 -4.35 -7.65
N ARG A 122 -6.35 -4.33 -7.30
CA ARG A 122 -6.85 -5.13 -6.16
C ARG A 122 -6.66 -6.63 -6.40
N ARG A 123 -6.56 -7.37 -5.31
CA ARG A 123 -6.45 -8.84 -5.32
C ARG A 123 -7.78 -9.48 -5.72
N ASP A 124 -7.70 -10.77 -6.06
CA ASP A 124 -8.86 -11.63 -6.31
C ASP A 124 -9.78 -11.08 -7.41
N ASP A 125 -9.19 -10.39 -8.40
CA ASP A 125 -9.89 -9.72 -9.50
C ASP A 125 -11.03 -8.79 -9.07
N CYS A 126 -10.95 -8.26 -7.83
CA CYS A 126 -11.87 -7.26 -7.36
C CYS A 126 -11.70 -5.95 -8.14
N ASP A 127 -12.81 -5.28 -8.44
CA ASP A 127 -12.77 -3.96 -9.07
C ASP A 127 -12.19 -2.88 -8.16
N GLY A 128 -11.42 -1.97 -8.76
CA GLY A 128 -10.74 -0.86 -8.12
C GLY A 128 -9.25 -1.10 -7.88
N PHE A 129 -8.68 -0.36 -6.94
CA PHE A 129 -7.23 -0.34 -6.73
C PHE A 129 -6.83 -0.32 -5.25
N MET A 130 -5.57 -0.67 -5.00
CA MET A 130 -4.89 -0.58 -3.72
C MET A 130 -3.86 0.54 -3.76
N VAL A 131 -3.63 1.17 -2.62
CA VAL A 131 -2.54 2.12 -2.39
C VAL A 131 -1.57 1.48 -1.41
N VAL A 132 -0.32 1.31 -1.85
CA VAL A 132 0.72 0.65 -1.05
C VAL A 132 1.94 1.54 -0.87
N SER A 133 2.73 1.25 0.16
CA SER A 133 4.04 1.87 0.43
C SER A 133 5.02 0.82 0.94
N SER A 134 6.29 0.90 0.52
CA SER A 134 7.39 0.09 1.05
C SER A 134 7.88 0.61 2.39
N SER A 135 8.53 -0.24 3.19
CA SER A 135 9.39 0.26 4.26
C SER A 135 10.71 0.78 3.70
N ASP A 136 11.18 1.91 4.23
CA ASP A 136 12.49 2.48 3.90
C ASP A 136 13.64 1.53 4.26
N ARG A 137 13.57 0.90 5.45
CA ARG A 137 14.63 0.02 5.96
C ARG A 137 14.50 -1.43 5.55
N TYR A 138 13.29 -1.87 5.21
CA TYR A 138 12.98 -3.23 4.80
C TYR A 138 12.08 -3.21 3.57
N PRO A 139 12.62 -2.99 2.36
CA PRO A 139 11.81 -3.04 1.13
C PRO A 139 11.05 -4.36 0.91
N SER A 140 11.38 -5.41 1.66
CA SER A 140 10.58 -6.65 1.76
C SER A 140 9.20 -6.48 2.38
N ASP A 141 9.00 -5.39 3.11
CA ASP A 141 7.84 -5.09 3.91
C ASP A 141 7.02 -4.03 3.18
N VAL A 142 5.81 -4.39 2.75
CA VAL A 142 4.88 -3.49 2.06
C VAL A 142 3.61 -3.32 2.89
N TYR A 143 3.13 -2.09 2.96
CA TYR A 143 1.97 -1.67 3.73
C TYR A 143 0.84 -1.31 2.78
N LEU A 144 -0.35 -1.87 3.02
CA LEU A 144 -1.56 -1.41 2.37
C LEU A 144 -2.09 -0.20 3.16
N LEU A 145 -2.11 0.97 2.53
CA LEU A 145 -2.55 2.21 3.16
C LEU A 145 -4.00 2.59 2.77
N ALA A 146 -4.48 2.12 1.62
CA ALA A 146 -5.87 2.26 1.22
C ALA A 146 -6.29 1.16 0.23
N ALA A 147 -7.58 0.86 0.18
CA ALA A 147 -8.21 0.09 -0.88
C ALA A 147 -9.48 0.82 -1.33
N VAL A 148 -9.61 1.07 -2.62
CA VAL A 148 -10.73 1.77 -3.24
C VAL A 148 -11.45 0.80 -4.17
N GLY A 149 -12.74 0.59 -3.96
CA GLY A 149 -13.58 -0.24 -4.83
C GLY A 149 -14.35 0.61 -5.84
N PHE A 150 -14.50 0.11 -7.06
CA PHE A 150 -15.41 0.72 -8.04
C PHE A 150 -16.80 0.11 -7.92
N CYS A 151 -17.82 0.96 -7.79
CA CYS A 151 -19.20 0.53 -7.91
C CYS A 151 -19.55 0.46 -9.40
N ARG A 152 -19.60 -0.73 -9.98
CA ARG A 152 -20.23 -0.91 -11.29
C ARG A 152 -21.75 -0.89 -11.10
N MET A 153 -22.41 0.13 -11.65
CA MET A 153 -23.87 0.05 -11.83
C MET A 153 -24.11 -0.92 -12.99
N ASN A 154 -24.65 -2.10 -12.69
CA ASN A 154 -25.14 -3.01 -13.73
C ASN A 154 -26.27 -2.30 -14.48
N HIS A 155 -26.08 -2.06 -15.77
CA HIS A 155 -27.11 -1.63 -16.71
C HIS A 155 -27.82 -2.84 -17.31
#